data_AF-A0A0F9PBB3-F1
#
_entry.id   AF-A0A0F9PBB3-F1
#
_cell.length_a   1.000
_cell.length_b   1.000
_cell.length_c   1.000
_cell.angle_alpha   90.00
_cell.angle_beta   90.00
_cell.angle_gamma   90.00
#
_symmetry.space_group_name_H-M   'P 1'
#
loop_
_entity.id
_entity.type
_entity.pdbx_description
1 polymer ?
#
loop_
_entity_poly.entity_id
_entity_poly.type
_entity_poly.pdbx_seq_one_letter_code
_entity_poly.pdbx_strand_id
1 'polypeptide(L)'
;MKEKEKKPKKPKRLADFKGNPPGVQVVKHAKDQADVLATKVLMDLYSDKDGFHCPRCGVTITDGDKAVIHLAEEINEGLARLGKKP
;
A
#
# COMPACT_ATOMS: atom_id res chain seq x y z
N MET A 1 -38.48 -8.46 -8.60
CA MET A 1 -37.28 -9.33 -8.54
C MET A 1 -36.09 -8.42 -8.24
N LYS A 2 -35.42 -8.56 -7.10
CA LYS A 2 -34.25 -7.73 -6.77
C LYS A 2 -33.04 -8.29 -7.50
N GLU A 3 -32.50 -7.56 -8.47
CA GLU A 3 -31.22 -7.88 -9.10
C GLU A 3 -30.15 -8.00 -8.02
N LYS A 4 -29.54 -9.19 -7.92
CA LYS A 4 -28.37 -9.41 -7.09
C LYS A 4 -27.21 -8.66 -7.75
N GLU A 5 -26.87 -7.48 -7.23
CA GLU A 5 -25.62 -6.79 -7.60
C GLU A 5 -24.46 -7.78 -7.41
N LYS A 6 -23.89 -8.24 -8.53
CA LYS A 6 -22.71 -9.10 -8.53
C LYS A 6 -21.57 -8.26 -7.97
N LYS A 7 -21.12 -8.56 -6.74
CA LYS A 7 -19.93 -7.94 -6.15
C LYS A 7 -18.80 -7.95 -7.18
N PRO A 8 -18.16 -6.81 -7.46
CA PRO A 8 -17.08 -6.76 -8.43
C PRO A 8 -15.99 -7.77 -8.02
N LYS A 9 -15.58 -8.63 -8.96
CA LYS A 9 -14.53 -9.62 -8.72
C LYS A 9 -13.24 -8.87 -8.38
N LYS A 10 -12.61 -9.20 -7.25
CA LYS A 10 -11.29 -8.66 -6.90
C LYS A 10 -10.30 -8.97 -8.03
N PRO A 11 -9.53 -7.98 -8.52
CA PRO A 11 -8.50 -8.23 -9.53
C PRO A 11 -7.49 -9.24 -9.00
N LYS A 12 -7.07 -10.19 -9.85
CA LYS A 12 -6.13 -11.27 -9.50
C LYS A 12 -4.76 -11.08 -10.13
N ARG A 13 -4.65 -10.25 -11.18
CA ARG A 13 -3.42 -10.00 -11.94
C ARG A 13 -3.27 -8.51 -12.21
N LEU A 14 -2.04 -8.05 -12.42
CA LEU A 14 -1.75 -6.65 -12.77
C LEU A 14 -2.49 -6.18 -14.05
N ALA A 15 -2.74 -7.09 -15.00
CA ALA A 15 -3.51 -6.79 -16.21
C ALA A 15 -5.00 -6.45 -15.94
N ASP A 16 -5.56 -6.87 -14.80
CA ASP A 16 -6.97 -6.65 -14.47
C ASP A 16 -7.26 -5.17 -14.13
N PHE A 17 -6.21 -4.37 -13.93
CA PHE A 17 -6.28 -2.97 -13.53
C PHE A 17 -6.52 -1.99 -14.70
N LYS A 18 -6.74 -2.47 -15.94
CA LYS A 18 -7.25 -1.72 -17.11
C LYS A 18 -6.63 -0.32 -17.33
N GLY A 19 -5.33 -0.16 -17.11
CA GLY A 19 -4.62 1.11 -17.32
C GLY A 19 -4.64 2.09 -16.14
N ASN A 20 -5.35 1.77 -15.05
CA ASN A 20 -5.20 2.46 -13.78
C ASN A 20 -4.24 1.66 -12.90
N PRO A 21 -2.97 2.06 -12.73
CA PRO A 21 -2.03 1.27 -11.94
C PRO A 21 -2.60 1.00 -10.54
N PRO A 22 -2.38 -0.21 -9.99
CA PRO A 22 -2.75 -0.49 -8.60
C PRO A 22 -2.08 0.54 -7.68
N GLY A 23 -2.78 0.91 -6.63
CA GLY A 23 -2.29 1.85 -5.62
C GLY A 23 -2.72 1.44 -4.23
N VAL A 24 -2.00 1.95 -3.25
CA VAL A 24 -2.28 1.80 -1.82
C VAL A 24 -2.73 3.13 -1.25
N GLN A 25 -3.56 3.09 -0.20
CA GLN A 25 -4.03 4.28 0.49
C GLN A 25 -3.94 4.05 2.01
N VAL A 26 -3.50 5.07 2.73
CA VAL A 26 -3.57 5.08 4.20
C VAL A 26 -4.99 5.41 4.64
N VAL A 27 -5.54 4.57 5.50
CA VAL A 27 -6.87 4.75 6.09
C VAL A 27 -6.79 4.56 7.60
N LYS A 28 -7.55 5.34 8.36
CA LYS A 28 -7.63 5.21 9.82
C LYS A 28 -8.25 3.88 10.27
N HIS A 29 -9.16 3.34 9.45
CA HIS A 29 -9.87 2.11 9.74
C HIS A 29 -9.80 1.18 8.53
N ALA A 30 -8.85 0.23 8.57
CA ALA A 30 -8.71 -0.80 7.55
C ALA A 30 -9.93 -1.73 7.56
N LYS A 31 -10.42 -2.10 6.37
CA LYS A 31 -11.56 -3.00 6.21
C LYS A 31 -11.16 -4.47 6.26
N ASP A 32 -9.90 -4.77 5.95
CA ASP A 32 -9.34 -6.12 5.90
C ASP A 32 -8.20 -6.24 6.93
N GLN A 33 -8.24 -7.29 7.76
CA GLN A 33 -7.17 -7.55 8.72
C GLN A 33 -5.85 -7.90 8.04
N ALA A 34 -5.90 -8.44 6.82
CA ALA A 34 -4.71 -8.71 6.03
C ALA A 34 -3.93 -7.43 5.73
N ASP A 35 -4.61 -6.30 5.47
CA ASP A 35 -3.96 -5.01 5.19
C ASP A 35 -3.23 -4.49 6.43
N VAL A 36 -3.84 -4.65 7.62
CA VAL A 36 -3.23 -4.27 8.90
C VAL A 36 -1.97 -5.09 9.16
N LEU A 37 -2.05 -6.40 8.96
CA LEU A 37 -0.91 -7.30 9.16
C LEU A 37 0.22 -7.00 8.16
N ALA A 38 -0.10 -6.81 6.88
CA ALA A 38 0.88 -6.48 5.86
C ALA A 38 1.61 -5.17 6.19
N THR A 39 0.86 -4.15 6.62
CA THR A 39 1.43 -2.85 7.03
C THR A 39 2.33 -3.03 8.24
N LYS A 40 1.86 -3.75 9.26
CA LYS A 40 2.66 -4.02 10.47
C LYS A 40 3.97 -4.72 10.14
N VAL A 41 3.95 -5.77 9.30
CA VAL A 41 5.17 -6.49 8.92
C VAL A 41 6.15 -5.58 8.19
N LEU A 42 5.68 -4.72 7.30
CA LEU A 42 6.54 -3.74 6.62
C LEU A 42 7.15 -2.74 7.60
N MET A 43 6.35 -2.23 8.53
CA MET A 43 6.83 -1.31 9.56
C MET A 43 7.86 -2.01 10.46
N ASP A 44 7.57 -3.21 10.96
CA ASP A 44 8.46 -3.97 11.85
C ASP A 44 9.77 -4.34 11.15
N LEU A 45 9.75 -4.66 9.85
CA LEU A 45 10.95 -5.04 9.10
C LEU A 45 11.95 -3.89 8.92
N TYR A 46 11.45 -2.66 8.83
CA TYR A 46 12.24 -1.48 8.52
C TYR A 46 12.34 -0.50 9.67
N SER A 47 11.83 -0.85 10.84
CA SER A 47 11.95 -0.01 12.03
C SER A 47 12.92 -0.60 13.02
N ASP A 48 13.63 0.28 13.72
CA ASP A 48 14.38 -0.07 14.91
C ASP A 48 14.10 0.95 16.04
N LYS A 49 15.01 1.05 17.01
CA LYS A 49 14.90 1.98 18.14
C LYS A 49 14.89 3.47 17.73
N ASP A 50 15.46 3.81 16.58
CA ASP A 50 15.65 5.18 16.09
C ASP A 50 14.50 5.62 15.16
N GLY A 51 13.62 4.69 14.78
CA GLY A 51 12.39 4.95 14.01
C GLY A 51 12.25 4.02 12.81
N PHE A 52 11.34 4.38 11.91
CA PHE A 52 11.17 3.70 10.62
C PHE A 52 12.20 4.22 9.61
N HIS A 53 12.96 3.32 9.00
CA HIS A 53 13.94 3.61 7.95
C HIS A 53 13.38 3.25 6.58
N CYS A 54 13.10 4.25 5.76
CA CYS A 54 12.60 3.98 4.41
C CYS A 54 13.67 3.29 3.57
N PRO A 55 13.44 2.05 3.07
CA PRO A 55 14.43 1.31 2.29
C PRO A 55 14.67 1.90 0.89
N ARG A 56 13.78 2.80 0.43
CA ARG A 56 13.83 3.38 -0.92
C ARG A 56 14.58 4.71 -0.97
N CYS A 57 14.30 5.62 -0.04
CA CYS A 57 14.89 6.96 -0.03
C CYS A 57 15.86 7.19 1.14
N GLY A 58 15.93 6.28 2.13
CA GLY A 58 16.89 6.34 3.24
C GLY A 58 16.52 7.28 4.39
N VAL A 59 15.36 7.94 4.35
CA VAL A 59 14.91 8.80 5.45
C VAL A 59 14.53 7.97 6.69
N THR A 60 14.85 8.49 7.86
CA THR A 60 14.39 7.95 9.15
C THR A 60 13.24 8.80 9.69
N ILE A 61 12.13 8.16 10.05
CA ILE A 61 10.91 8.81 10.55
C ILE A 61 10.56 8.23 11.93
N THR A 62 10.49 9.09 12.93
CA THR A 62 10.20 8.70 14.33
C THR A 62 8.72 8.69 14.66
N ASP A 63 7.89 9.39 13.87
CA ASP A 63 6.44 9.44 14.04
C ASP A 63 5.77 8.34 13.21
N GLY A 64 5.04 7.44 13.88
CA GLY A 64 4.45 6.26 13.24
C GLY A 64 3.42 6.60 12.16
N ASP A 65 2.59 7.62 12.37
CA ASP A 65 1.59 8.04 11.39
C ASP A 65 2.25 8.60 10.13
N LYS A 66 3.26 9.47 10.30
CA LYS A 66 4.07 9.98 9.18
C LYS A 66 4.81 8.88 8.45
N ALA A 67 5.31 7.87 9.17
CA ALA A 67 6.01 6.75 8.56
C ALA A 67 5.10 5.91 7.66
N VAL A 68 3.86 5.62 8.10
CA VAL A 68 2.87 4.89 7.29
C VAL A 68 2.43 5.70 6.06
N ILE A 69 2.25 7.02 6.22
CA ILE A 69 1.96 7.93 5.09
C ILE A 69 3.10 7.90 4.07
N HIS A 70 4.33 8.07 4.53
CA HIS A 70 5.51 8.07 3.66
C HIS A 70 5.70 6.71 2.95
N LEU A 71 5.53 5.60 3.66
CA LEU A 71 5.57 4.26 3.08
C LEU A 71 4.56 4.10 1.93
N ALA A 72 3.34 4.62 2.09
CA ALA A 72 2.32 4.57 1.04
C ALA A 72 2.70 5.41 -0.20
N GLU A 73 3.31 6.58 -0.02
CA GLU A 73 3.82 7.42 -1.11
C GLU A 73 4.90 6.69 -1.91
N GLU A 74 5.88 6.11 -1.21
CA GLU A 74 7.00 5.37 -1.80
C GLU A 74 6.52 4.11 -2.56
N ILE A 75 5.55 3.37 -2.01
CA ILE A 75 4.92 2.23 -2.70
C ILE A 75 4.20 2.71 -3.97
N ASN A 76 3.38 3.75 -3.88
CA ASN A 76 2.62 4.26 -5.02
C ASN A 76 3.53 4.78 -6.13
N GLU A 77 4.63 5.45 -5.79
CA GLU A 77 5.61 5.88 -6.77
C GLU A 77 6.32 4.68 -7.43
N GLY A 78 6.63 3.63 -6.66
CA GLY A 78 7.13 2.36 -7.17
C GLY A 78 6.14 1.70 -8.15
N LEU A 79 4.86 1.61 -7.78
CA LEU A 79 3.80 1.05 -8.62
C LEU A 79 3.58 1.88 -9.89
N ALA A 80 3.65 3.21 -9.81
CA ALA A 80 3.55 4.09 -10.96
C ALA A 80 4.69 3.84 -11.97
N ARG A 81 5.91 3.57 -11.49
CA ARG A 81 7.04 3.20 -12.37
C ARG A 81 6.81 1.84 -13.03
N LEU A 82 6.23 0.87 -12.34
CA LEU A 82 5.89 -0.44 -12.93
C LEU A 82 4.74 -0.37 -13.94
N GLY A 83 3.79 0.55 -13.73
CA GLY A 83 2.67 0.80 -14.64
C GLY A 83 3.08 1.49 -15.95
N LYS A 84 4.20 2.21 -15.94
CA LYS A 84 4.84 2.75 -17.14
C LYS A 84 5.63 1.63 -17.83
N LYS A 85 5.00 0.91 -18.77
CA LYS A 85 5.76 0.13 -19.76
C LYS A 85 6.75 1.08 -20.48
N PRO A 86 8.00 0.65 -20.78
CA PRO A 86 8.81 1.33 -21.79
C PRO A 86 8.10 1.35 -23.15
#